data_AF-A0A428GU55-F1
#
_entry.id   AF-A0A428GU55-F1
#
_cell.length_a   1.000
_cell.length_b   1.000
_cell.length_c   1.000
_cell.angle_alpha   90.00
_cell.angle_beta   90.00
_cell.angle_gamma   90.00
#
_symmetry.space_group_name_H-M   'P 1'
#
loop_
_entity.id
_entity.type
_entity.pdbx_description
1 polymer ?
#
loop_
_entity_poly.entity_id
_entity_poly.type
_entity_poly.pdbx_seq_one_letter_code
_entity_poly.pdbx_strand_id
1 'polypeptide(L)'
;MGVKYSASESSQLMEAMANNIQVANEVTDRLSQGCDHLIAALDSGELMGAAYTAGKGLFSEIIIPAIKKLQAAVDDIQTELNSYRIADAQVSEYGNLDLDQLKKTKELREKQLASIKKAIEAKESFLERVKSIATFNIVSHMESLVILSSAESQIESQIKELEEKIEKLESLSLKSPNISVTV
;
A
#
# COMPACT_ATOMS: atom_id res chain seq x y z
N MET A 1 -4.56 -4.22 -15.65
CA MET A 1 -4.27 -5.23 -14.63
C MET A 1 -4.65 -4.61 -13.29
N GLY A 2 -5.51 -5.25 -12.50
CA GLY A 2 -5.98 -4.71 -11.23
C GLY A 2 -4.94 -4.87 -10.13
N VAL A 3 -4.96 -3.97 -9.14
CA VAL A 3 -4.12 -4.04 -7.93
C VAL A 3 -4.68 -5.14 -7.02
N LYS A 4 -3.84 -6.12 -6.68
CA LYS A 4 -4.16 -7.15 -5.68
C LYS A 4 -3.17 -7.08 -4.53
N TYR A 5 -3.66 -7.24 -3.31
CA TYR A 5 -2.86 -7.21 -2.10
C TYR A 5 -3.08 -8.49 -1.30
N SER A 6 -2.01 -9.02 -0.73
CA SER A 6 -2.03 -10.07 0.27
C SER A 6 -1.14 -9.69 1.44
N ALA A 7 -1.72 -9.64 2.65
CA ALA A 7 -0.97 -9.34 3.87
C ALA A 7 0.18 -10.35 4.12
N SER A 8 -0.02 -11.63 3.79
CA SER A 8 1.04 -12.64 3.95
C SER A 8 2.18 -12.45 2.96
N GLU A 9 1.86 -12.19 1.68
CA GLU A 9 2.89 -11.98 0.65
C GLU A 9 3.65 -10.67 0.91
N SER A 10 2.94 -9.62 1.33
CA SER A 10 3.53 -8.35 1.75
C SER A 10 4.51 -8.52 2.92
N SER A 11 4.12 -9.25 3.96
CA SER A 11 5.00 -9.54 5.10
C SER A 11 6.27 -10.30 4.67
N GLN A 12 6.12 -11.31 3.82
CA GLN A 12 7.26 -12.09 3.28
C GLN A 12 8.19 -11.23 2.44
N LEU A 13 7.63 -10.35 1.61
CA LEU A 13 8.39 -9.41 0.80
C LEU A 13 9.18 -8.43 1.68
N MET A 14 8.54 -7.86 2.71
CA MET A 14 9.22 -6.94 3.63
C MET A 14 10.36 -7.61 4.38
N GLU A 15 10.17 -8.84 4.84
CA GLU A 15 11.20 -9.63 5.51
C GLU A 15 12.38 -9.94 4.58
N ALA A 16 12.09 -10.41 3.36
CA ALA A 16 13.11 -10.69 2.35
C ALA A 16 13.91 -9.43 1.97
N MET A 17 13.23 -8.29 1.79
CA MET A 17 13.88 -7.02 1.48
C MET A 17 14.74 -6.53 2.65
N ALA A 18 14.24 -6.61 3.89
CA ALA A 18 15.01 -6.24 5.08
C ALA A 18 16.30 -7.07 5.19
N ASN A 19 16.21 -8.39 5.00
CA ASN A 19 17.37 -9.27 4.99
C ASN A 19 18.36 -8.91 3.86
N ASN A 20 17.87 -8.68 2.64
CA ASN A 20 18.71 -8.31 1.51
C ASN A 20 19.44 -6.98 1.72
N ILE A 21 18.76 -5.99 2.30
CA ILE A 21 19.34 -4.69 2.64
C ILE A 21 20.43 -4.86 3.70
N GLN A 22 20.19 -5.68 4.73
CA GLN A 22 21.21 -5.97 5.74
C GLN A 22 22.46 -6.58 5.09
N VAL A 23 22.30 -7.60 4.25
CA VAL A 23 23.41 -8.24 3.53
C VAL A 23 24.13 -7.23 2.62
N ALA A 24 23.38 -6.37 1.92
CA ALA A 24 23.96 -5.35 1.05
C ALA A 24 24.81 -4.34 1.86
N ASN A 25 24.33 -3.89 3.01
CA ASN A 25 25.07 -3.02 3.92
C ASN A 25 26.35 -3.68 4.44
N GLU A 26 26.29 -4.95 4.86
CA GLU A 26 27.47 -5.69 5.30
C GLU A 26 28.52 -5.81 4.18
N VAL A 27 28.09 -6.06 2.94
CA VAL A 27 28.99 -6.16 1.79
C VAL A 27 29.60 -4.80 1.44
N THR A 28 28.80 -3.73 1.37
CA THR A 28 29.31 -2.40 1.04
C THR A 28 30.24 -1.86 2.11
N ASP A 29 29.96 -2.10 3.40
CA ASP A 29 30.84 -1.72 4.50
C ASP A 29 32.17 -2.45 4.44
N ARG A 30 32.17 -3.77 4.18
CA ARG A 30 33.41 -4.54 4.02
C ARG A 30 34.22 -4.08 2.81
N LEU A 31 33.56 -3.73 1.70
CA LEU A 31 34.22 -3.16 0.53
C LEU A 31 34.83 -1.78 0.85
N SER A 32 34.11 -0.93 1.58
CA SER A 32 34.62 0.38 2.01
C SER A 32 35.84 0.23 2.91
N GLN A 33 35.76 -0.59 3.96
CA GLN A 33 36.87 -0.85 4.89
C GLN A 33 38.09 -1.45 4.17
N GLY A 34 37.86 -2.38 3.23
CA GLY A 34 38.92 -2.95 2.40
C GLY A 34 39.60 -1.90 1.52
N CYS A 35 38.83 -0.97 0.94
CA CYS A 35 39.38 0.15 0.18
C CYS A 35 40.15 1.12 1.06
N ASP A 36 39.64 1.46 2.26
CA ASP A 36 40.34 2.34 3.20
C ASP A 36 41.67 1.73 3.64
N HIS A 37 41.69 0.43 3.95
CA HIS A 37 42.92 -0.29 4.28
C HIS A 37 43.90 -0.31 3.09
N LEU A 38 43.40 -0.53 1.87
CA LEU A 38 44.24 -0.48 0.68
C LEU A 38 44.85 0.91 0.47
N ILE A 39 44.05 1.98 0.55
CA ILE A 39 44.54 3.36 0.40
C ILE A 39 45.58 3.67 1.49
N ALA A 40 45.35 3.30 2.74
CA ALA A 40 46.30 3.49 3.82
C ALA A 40 47.62 2.74 3.58
N ALA A 41 47.55 1.50 3.07
CA ALA A 41 48.74 0.73 2.71
C ALA A 41 49.50 1.35 1.53
N LEU A 42 48.79 1.90 0.55
CA LEU A 42 49.41 2.63 -0.56
C LEU A 42 50.09 3.91 -0.06
N ASP A 43 49.44 4.68 0.81
CA ASP A 43 49.95 5.95 1.36
C ASP A 43 51.10 5.80 2.36
N SER A 44 51.53 4.57 2.67
CA SER A 44 52.72 4.28 3.49
C SER A 44 54.04 4.82 2.91
N GLY A 45 54.06 5.15 1.60
CA GLY A 45 55.24 5.67 0.92
C GLY A 45 56.27 4.61 0.52
N GLU A 46 55.99 3.33 0.76
CA GLU A 46 56.89 2.21 0.42
C GLU A 46 56.81 1.81 -1.07
N LEU A 47 55.74 2.20 -1.76
CA LEU A 47 55.45 1.80 -3.15
C LEU A 47 55.48 3.03 -4.08
N MET A 48 56.18 2.93 -5.22
CA MET A 48 56.31 3.99 -6.22
C MET A 48 56.30 3.43 -7.65
N GLY A 49 55.88 4.25 -8.62
CA GLY A 49 55.93 3.93 -10.05
C GLY A 49 54.59 4.12 -10.78
N ALA A 50 54.60 4.05 -12.11
CA ALA A 50 53.42 4.34 -12.94
C ALA A 50 52.23 3.40 -12.67
N ALA A 51 52.49 2.10 -12.52
CA ALA A 51 51.45 1.11 -12.21
C ALA A 51 50.83 1.34 -10.81
N TYR A 52 51.67 1.76 -9.85
CA TYR A 52 51.23 2.10 -8.50
C TYR A 52 50.32 3.34 -8.52
N THR A 53 50.73 4.43 -9.17
CA THR A 53 49.91 5.65 -9.31
C THR A 53 48.59 5.37 -10.01
N ALA A 54 48.61 4.55 -11.08
CA ALA A 54 47.40 4.15 -11.80
C ALA A 54 46.46 3.32 -10.92
N GLY A 55 46.99 2.38 -10.12
CA GLY A 55 46.21 1.59 -9.17
C GLY A 55 45.54 2.46 -8.11
N LYS A 56 46.30 3.37 -7.48
CA LYS A 56 45.74 4.34 -6.52
C LYS A 56 44.62 5.18 -7.16
N GLY A 57 44.84 5.70 -8.36
CA GLY A 57 43.83 6.46 -9.11
C GLY A 57 42.55 5.65 -9.36
N LEU A 58 42.67 4.40 -9.82
CA LEU A 58 41.52 3.50 -10.02
C LEU A 58 40.68 3.35 -8.74
N PHE A 59 41.30 3.13 -7.58
CA PHE A 59 40.56 2.96 -6.34
C PHE A 59 39.96 4.26 -5.81
N SER A 60 40.76 5.33 -5.75
CA SER A 60 40.31 6.62 -5.21
C SER A 60 39.27 7.33 -6.07
N GLU A 61 39.40 7.25 -7.40
CA GLU A 61 38.59 8.05 -8.33
C GLU A 61 37.41 7.26 -8.93
N ILE A 62 37.48 5.93 -8.94
CA ILE A 62 36.47 5.07 -9.59
C ILE A 62 35.81 4.12 -8.59
N ILE A 63 36.58 3.25 -7.94
CA ILE A 63 36.01 2.17 -7.11
C ILE A 63 35.33 2.71 -5.84
N ILE A 64 36.01 3.56 -5.06
CA ILE A 64 35.43 4.13 -3.83
C ILE A 64 34.16 4.93 -4.14
N PRO A 65 34.14 5.85 -5.13
CA PRO A 65 32.91 6.54 -5.52
C PRO A 65 31.80 5.59 -5.98
N ALA A 66 32.12 4.48 -6.65
CA ALA A 66 31.12 3.48 -7.05
C ALA A 66 30.51 2.77 -5.83
N ILE A 67 31.32 2.39 -4.84
CA ILE A 67 30.84 1.80 -3.57
C ILE A 67 29.92 2.78 -2.84
N LYS A 68 30.28 4.07 -2.77
CA LYS A 68 29.43 5.11 -2.15
C LYS A 68 28.09 5.27 -2.86
N LYS A 69 28.07 5.17 -4.19
CA LYS A 69 26.81 5.17 -4.95
C LYS A 69 25.95 3.95 -4.67
N LEU A 70 26.57 2.78 -4.47
CA LEU A 70 25.85 1.56 -4.06
C LEU A 70 25.26 1.72 -2.65
N GLN A 71 26.02 2.27 -1.70
CA GLN A 71 25.53 2.57 -0.35
C GLN A 71 24.30 3.50 -0.40
N ALA A 72 24.39 4.61 -1.12
CA ALA A 72 23.27 5.54 -1.28
C ALA A 72 22.03 4.86 -1.90
N ALA A 73 22.22 3.99 -2.91
CA ALA A 73 21.11 3.25 -3.50
C ALA A 73 20.47 2.24 -2.51
N VAL A 74 21.27 1.61 -1.64
CA VAL A 74 20.75 0.72 -0.58
C VAL A 74 19.98 1.53 0.47
N ASP A 75 20.48 2.72 0.84
CA ASP A 75 19.78 3.64 1.75
C ASP A 75 18.44 4.12 1.18
N ASP A 76 18.39 4.41 -0.12
CA ASP A 76 17.16 4.78 -0.83
C ASP A 76 16.14 3.62 -0.78
N ILE A 77 16.58 2.38 -1.07
CA ILE A 77 15.72 1.19 -0.96
C ILE A 77 15.22 0.97 0.47
N GLN A 78 16.05 1.20 1.49
CA GLN A 78 15.63 1.13 2.88
C GLN A 78 14.55 2.18 3.21
N THR A 79 14.67 3.38 2.66
CA THR A 79 13.68 4.45 2.80
C THR A 79 12.36 4.09 2.10
N GLU A 80 12.43 3.52 0.90
CA GLU A 80 11.25 3.00 0.19
C GLU A 80 10.58 1.88 0.97
N LEU A 81 11.34 0.91 1.50
CA LEU A 81 10.82 -0.18 2.33
C LEU A 81 10.15 0.32 3.62
N ASN A 82 10.70 1.36 4.25
CA ASN A 82 10.06 2.01 5.40
C ASN A 82 8.71 2.63 5.03
N SER A 83 8.65 3.31 3.89
CA SER A 83 7.42 3.92 3.38
C SER A 83 6.37 2.86 3.03
N TYR A 84 6.80 1.76 2.43
CA TYR A 84 5.98 0.58 2.15
C TYR A 84 5.37 0.01 3.42
N ARG A 85 6.17 -0.23 4.46
CA ARG A 85 5.71 -0.77 5.75
C ARG A 85 4.63 0.09 6.41
N ILE A 86 4.76 1.41 6.32
CA ILE A 86 3.75 2.34 6.85
C ILE A 86 2.43 2.21 6.09
N ALA A 87 2.49 2.05 4.76
CA ALA A 87 1.30 1.87 3.94
C ALA A 87 0.68 0.47 4.13
N ASP A 88 1.50 -0.57 4.23
CA ASP A 88 1.07 -1.94 4.52
C ASP A 88 0.32 -2.04 5.85
N ALA A 89 0.79 -1.35 6.89
CA ALA A 89 0.13 -1.31 8.20
C ALA A 89 -1.32 -0.77 8.14
N GLN A 90 -1.68 0.00 7.10
CA GLN A 90 -3.03 0.52 6.92
C GLN A 90 -3.98 -0.49 6.27
N VAL A 91 -3.46 -1.47 5.53
CA VAL A 91 -4.27 -2.42 4.75
C VAL A 91 -4.17 -3.86 5.24
N SER A 92 -3.13 -4.20 6.00
CA SER A 92 -2.83 -5.57 6.45
C SER A 92 -3.93 -6.20 7.29
N GLU A 93 -4.68 -5.38 8.05
CA GLU A 93 -5.83 -5.84 8.83
C GLU A 93 -6.96 -6.44 7.95
N TYR A 94 -7.01 -6.07 6.67
CA TYR A 94 -8.03 -6.58 5.75
C TYR A 94 -7.66 -7.89 5.06
N GLY A 95 -6.44 -8.40 5.27
CA GLY A 95 -5.97 -9.65 4.69
C GLY A 95 -5.73 -9.53 3.18
N ASN A 96 -6.55 -10.21 2.37
CA ASN A 96 -6.42 -10.19 0.92
C ASN A 96 -7.43 -9.23 0.29
N LEU A 97 -6.95 -8.34 -0.57
CA LEU A 97 -7.78 -7.35 -1.26
C LEU A 97 -7.59 -7.43 -2.77
N ASP A 98 -8.68 -7.23 -3.50
CA ASP A 98 -8.69 -7.09 -4.96
C ASP A 98 -9.44 -5.81 -5.31
N LEU A 99 -8.72 -4.84 -5.88
CA LEU A 99 -9.26 -3.50 -6.16
C LEU A 99 -10.45 -3.55 -7.13
N ASP A 100 -10.39 -4.43 -8.14
CA ASP A 100 -11.47 -4.55 -9.12
C ASP A 100 -12.72 -5.18 -8.48
N GLN A 101 -12.54 -6.15 -7.58
CA GLN A 101 -13.64 -6.73 -6.81
C GLN A 101 -14.26 -5.73 -5.82
N LEU A 102 -13.44 -4.95 -5.13
CA LEU A 102 -13.91 -3.90 -4.22
C LEU A 102 -14.75 -2.87 -4.97
N LYS A 103 -14.24 -2.36 -6.11
CA LYS A 103 -14.94 -1.38 -6.95
C LYS A 103 -16.26 -1.93 -7.50
N LYS A 104 -16.29 -3.17 -7.99
CA LYS A 104 -17.52 -3.84 -8.45
C LYS A 104 -18.54 -4.01 -7.33
N THR A 105 -18.07 -4.37 -6.14
CA THR A 105 -18.94 -4.54 -4.97
C THR A 105 -19.53 -3.21 -4.55
N LYS A 106 -18.73 -2.13 -4.53
CA LYS A 106 -19.20 -0.77 -4.25
C LYS A 106 -20.30 -0.34 -5.22
N GLU A 107 -20.07 -0.50 -6.53
CA GLU A 107 -21.06 -0.14 -7.57
C GLU A 107 -22.38 -0.92 -7.39
N LEU A 108 -22.31 -2.20 -7.02
CA LEU A 108 -23.49 -3.00 -6.72
C LEU A 108 -24.25 -2.46 -5.49
N ARG A 109 -23.53 -2.08 -4.43
CA ARG A 109 -24.14 -1.50 -3.22
C ARG A 109 -24.77 -0.15 -3.48
N GLU A 110 -24.16 0.71 -4.28
CA GLU A 110 -24.74 1.99 -4.70
C GLU A 110 -26.05 1.80 -5.48
N LYS A 111 -26.13 0.79 -6.36
CA LYS A 111 -27.38 0.42 -7.05
C LYS A 111 -28.47 -0.10 -6.10
N GLN A 112 -28.09 -0.88 -5.08
CA GLN A 112 -29.01 -1.33 -4.04
C GLN A 112 -29.52 -0.16 -3.20
N LEU A 113 -28.64 0.75 -2.80
CA LEU A 113 -28.98 1.95 -2.04
C LEU A 113 -29.99 2.82 -2.79
N ALA A 114 -29.75 3.08 -4.09
CA ALA A 114 -30.68 3.84 -4.93
C ALA A 114 -32.07 3.17 -5.03
N SER A 115 -32.10 1.84 -5.05
CA SER A 115 -33.35 1.07 -5.11
C SER A 115 -34.12 1.13 -3.78
N ILE A 116 -33.42 1.05 -2.64
CA ILE A 116 -34.01 1.18 -1.31
C ILE A 116 -34.52 2.61 -1.05
N LYS A 117 -33.75 3.64 -1.43
CA LYS A 117 -34.19 5.04 -1.35
C LYS A 117 -35.50 5.27 -2.10
N LYS A 118 -35.63 4.75 -3.33
CA LYS A 118 -36.89 4.79 -4.10
C LYS A 118 -38.04 4.04 -3.41
N ALA A 119 -37.76 2.91 -2.76
CA ALA A 119 -38.78 2.14 -2.05
C ALA A 119 -39.27 2.88 -0.79
N ILE A 120 -38.37 3.54 -0.06
CA ILE A 120 -38.69 4.41 1.08
C ILE A 120 -39.57 5.57 0.61
N GLU A 121 -39.14 6.33 -0.41
CA GLU A 121 -39.90 7.46 -0.98
C GLU A 121 -41.33 7.06 -1.39
N ALA A 122 -41.47 5.89 -2.04
CA ALA A 122 -42.77 5.37 -2.46
C ALA A 122 -43.68 5.00 -1.26
N LYS A 123 -43.09 4.44 -0.20
CA LYS A 123 -43.80 4.06 1.03
C LYS A 123 -44.19 5.28 1.85
N GLU A 124 -43.30 6.26 2.01
CA GLU A 124 -43.60 7.55 2.64
C GLU A 124 -44.73 8.27 1.91
N SER A 125 -44.65 8.37 0.57
CA SER A 125 -45.71 8.94 -0.26
C SER A 125 -47.05 8.22 -0.11
N PHE A 126 -47.03 6.89 0.03
CA PHE A 126 -48.25 6.12 0.29
C PHE A 126 -48.85 6.44 1.67
N LEU A 127 -48.02 6.49 2.72
CA LEU A 127 -48.48 6.84 4.06
C LEU A 127 -49.08 8.24 4.10
N GLU A 128 -48.45 9.24 3.47
CA GLU A 128 -49.00 10.60 3.40
C GLU A 128 -50.38 10.65 2.74
N ARG A 129 -50.60 9.87 1.66
CA ARG A 129 -51.92 9.80 1.01
C ARG A 129 -52.98 9.12 1.89
N VAL A 130 -52.59 8.04 2.58
CA VAL A 130 -53.52 7.18 3.32
C VAL A 130 -53.81 7.66 4.74
N LYS A 131 -53.02 8.59 5.30
CA LYS A 131 -53.34 9.30 6.57
C LYS A 131 -54.76 9.88 6.60
N SER A 132 -55.36 10.14 5.44
CA SER A 132 -56.73 10.66 5.31
C SER A 132 -57.86 9.59 5.39
N ILE A 133 -57.54 8.29 5.41
CA ILE A 133 -58.52 7.19 5.26
C ILE A 133 -58.45 6.21 6.45
N ALA A 134 -59.49 6.17 7.28
CA ALA A 134 -59.53 5.50 8.59
C ALA A 134 -59.59 3.94 8.58
N THR A 135 -59.46 3.28 7.43
CA THR A 135 -59.71 1.84 7.25
C THR A 135 -58.50 1.02 6.77
N PHE A 136 -57.32 1.61 6.62
CA PHE A 136 -56.15 0.93 6.06
C PHE A 136 -55.19 0.35 7.11
N ASN A 137 -54.55 -0.78 6.78
CA ASN A 137 -53.55 -1.44 7.63
C ASN A 137 -52.19 -0.69 7.59
N ILE A 138 -52.14 0.48 8.23
CA ILE A 138 -51.00 1.42 8.22
C ILE A 138 -49.78 0.86 8.98
N VAL A 139 -50.02 0.03 10.00
CA VAL A 139 -48.96 -0.52 10.88
C VAL A 139 -47.92 -1.31 10.09
N SER A 140 -48.34 -2.22 9.20
CA SER A 140 -47.40 -3.03 8.40
C SER A 140 -46.56 -2.20 7.41
N HIS A 141 -47.08 -1.05 6.97
CA HIS A 141 -46.32 -0.12 6.13
C HIS A 141 -45.29 0.69 6.92
N MET A 142 -45.60 1.05 8.17
CA MET A 142 -44.64 1.69 9.07
C MET A 142 -43.51 0.73 9.46
N GLU A 143 -43.84 -0.53 9.78
CA GLU A 143 -42.83 -1.58 10.04
C GLU A 143 -41.90 -1.78 8.82
N SER A 144 -42.48 -1.84 7.62
CA SER A 144 -41.69 -1.95 6.37
C SER A 144 -40.75 -0.75 6.18
N LEU A 145 -41.17 0.47 6.52
CA LEU A 145 -40.30 1.65 6.44
C LEU A 145 -39.12 1.55 7.41
N VAL A 146 -39.35 1.14 8.66
CA VAL A 146 -38.27 0.95 9.63
C VAL A 146 -37.24 -0.07 9.12
N ILE A 147 -37.70 -1.18 8.53
CA ILE A 147 -36.82 -2.19 7.93
C ILE A 147 -36.01 -1.60 6.77
N LEU A 148 -36.65 -0.84 5.87
CA LEU A 148 -35.98 -0.23 4.72
C LEU A 148 -34.95 0.82 5.15
N SER A 149 -35.27 1.69 6.12
CA SER A 149 -34.34 2.68 6.65
C SER A 149 -33.17 2.03 7.38
N SER A 150 -33.40 0.93 8.10
CA SER A 150 -32.31 0.14 8.70
C SER A 150 -31.41 -0.48 7.62
N ALA A 151 -31.99 -1.02 6.55
CA ALA A 151 -31.23 -1.56 5.42
C ALA A 151 -30.45 -0.48 4.67
N GLU A 152 -31.03 0.71 4.49
CA GLU A 152 -30.37 1.90 3.93
C GLU A 152 -29.10 2.24 4.72
N SER A 153 -29.25 2.44 6.04
CA SER A 153 -28.12 2.76 6.93
C SER A 153 -27.03 1.68 6.90
N GLN A 154 -27.42 0.42 6.85
CA GLN A 154 -26.47 -0.70 6.74
C GLN A 154 -25.69 -0.66 5.42
N ILE A 155 -26.37 -0.39 4.29
CA ILE A 155 -25.73 -0.32 2.98
C ILE A 155 -24.82 0.91 2.89
N GLU A 156 -25.21 2.06 3.43
CA GLU A 156 -24.36 3.25 3.49
C GLU A 156 -23.09 2.97 4.29
N SER A 157 -23.19 2.28 5.43
CA SER A 157 -22.02 1.85 6.20
C SER A 157 -21.11 0.91 5.40
N GLN A 158 -21.67 -0.04 4.65
CA GLN A 158 -20.90 -0.96 3.81
C GLN A 158 -20.20 -0.24 2.65
N ILE A 159 -20.87 0.74 2.03
CA ILE A 159 -20.25 1.56 0.98
C ILE A 159 -19.06 2.33 1.55
N LYS A 160 -19.21 2.96 2.72
CA LYS A 160 -18.12 3.69 3.38
C LYS A 160 -16.92 2.79 3.70
N GLU A 161 -17.17 1.58 4.18
CA GLU A 161 -16.10 0.60 4.44
C GLU A 161 -15.37 0.19 3.14
N LEU A 162 -16.12 0.00 2.05
CA LEU A 162 -15.53 -0.30 0.74
C LEU A 162 -14.70 0.87 0.21
N GLU A 163 -15.16 2.11 0.39
CA GLU A 163 -14.41 3.32 0.03
C GLU A 163 -13.10 3.42 0.79
N GLU A 164 -13.12 3.20 2.10
CA GLU A 164 -11.91 3.23 2.93
C GLU A 164 -10.89 2.16 2.49
N LYS A 165 -11.35 0.93 2.20
CA LYS A 165 -10.49 -0.14 1.67
C LYS A 165 -9.89 0.22 0.31
N ILE A 166 -10.69 0.81 -0.58
CA ILE A 166 -10.23 1.24 -1.91
C ILE A 166 -9.17 2.32 -1.78
N GLU A 167 -9.42 3.37 -1.00
CA GLU A 167 -8.50 4.50 -0.81
C GLU A 167 -7.16 4.04 -0.24
N LYS A 168 -7.19 3.21 0.81
CA LYS A 168 -5.97 2.67 1.44
C LYS A 168 -5.19 1.77 0.48
N LEU A 169 -5.86 0.94 -0.31
CA LEU A 169 -5.22 0.07 -1.30
C LEU A 169 -4.61 0.87 -2.46
N GLU A 170 -5.28 1.92 -2.95
CA GLU A 170 -4.74 2.81 -3.97
C GLU A 170 -3.53 3.60 -3.46
N SER A 171 -3.58 4.08 -2.22
CA SER A 171 -2.47 4.74 -1.54
C SER A 171 -1.24 3.83 -1.40
N LEU A 172 -1.44 2.55 -1.04
CA LEU A 172 -0.37 1.55 -1.02
C LEU A 172 0.28 1.42 -2.41
N SER A 173 -0.53 1.27 -3.46
CA SER A 173 -0.03 1.13 -4.83
C SER A 173 0.78 2.36 -5.30
N LEU A 174 0.39 3.56 -4.89
CA LEU A 174 1.09 4.81 -5.22
C LEU A 174 2.44 4.95 -4.49
N LYS A 175 2.53 4.46 -3.25
CA LYS A 175 3.75 4.54 -2.42
C LYS A 175 4.75 3.41 -2.70
N SER A 176 4.38 2.47 -3.57
CA SER A 176 5.14 1.25 -3.83
C SER A 176 5.42 1.02 -5.33
N PRO A 177 5.75 2.04 -6.15
CA PRO A 177 5.84 1.86 -7.60
C PRO A 177 6.94 0.87 -8.04
N ASN A 178 7.99 0.73 -7.22
CA ASN A 178 9.14 -0.15 -7.49
C ASN A 178 9.08 -1.50 -6.75
N ILE A 179 8.20 -1.63 -5.76
CA ILE A 179 7.99 -2.85 -4.97
C ILE A 179 6.75 -3.51 -5.55
N SER A 180 6.94 -4.37 -6.55
CA SER A 180 5.85 -4.90 -7.39
C SER A 180 4.71 -5.49 -6.56
N VAL A 181 3.59 -4.78 -6.51
CA VAL A 181 2.28 -5.30 -6.09
C VAL A 181 1.60 -5.84 -7.35
N THR A 182 2.17 -6.91 -7.93
CA THR A 182 1.54 -7.61 -9.06
C THR A 182 1.54 -9.11 -8.80
N VAL A 183 0.40 -9.62 -8.36
CA VAL A 183 0.03 -11.04 -8.44
C VAL A 183 -1.30 -11.17 -9.18
#